data_AF-A0A5N6KD64-F1
#
_entry.id   AF-A0A5N6KD64-F1
#
_cell.length_a   1.000
_cell.length_b   1.000
_cell.length_c   1.000
_cell.angle_alpha   90.00
_cell.angle_beta   90.00
_cell.angle_gamma   90.00
#
_symmetry.space_group_name_H-M   'P 1'
#
loop_
_entity.id
_entity.type
_entity.pdbx_description
1 polymer ?
#
loop_
_entity_poly.entity_id
_entity_poly.type
_entity_poly.pdbx_seq_one_letter_code
_entity_poly.pdbx_strand_id
1 'polypeptide(L)'
;MSSYQALIFATTYSLYTQFSRIYGDGYGFSTIQVGLVYLAPGLGFLSAVRFLVPRIDDIRNYLTRQNKGESKPEFRLPLANVGAVLIPVALFSFAWMVEYHVHWAVTLVATFFYGIGQVAIFNTVQNYYIDSFEKYAASAIAAGAFFRSLFGGIVPLITPSILDTIGVGWGLSIFAFLSVVIAPSPILFYYYGPSLRKRFAIDLE
;
A
#
# COMPACT_ATOMS: atom_id res chain seq x y z
N MET A 1 -2.49 11.42 4.23
CA MET A 1 -1.83 10.11 4.45
C MET A 1 -2.80 9.01 4.88
N SER A 2 -3.70 9.23 5.84
CA SER A 2 -4.65 8.19 6.31
C SER A 2 -5.55 7.62 5.21
N SER A 3 -6.04 8.46 4.29
CA SER A 3 -6.83 8.01 3.14
C SER A 3 -6.03 7.14 2.17
N TYR A 4 -4.74 7.39 2.01
CA TYR A 4 -3.88 6.56 1.15
C TYR A 4 -3.71 5.16 1.73
N GLN A 5 -3.44 5.08 3.03
CA GLN A 5 -3.35 3.81 3.73
C GLN A 5 -4.67 3.04 3.70
N ALA A 6 -5.80 3.73 3.84
CA ALA A 6 -7.12 3.12 3.75
C ALA A 6 -7.42 2.54 2.38
N LEU A 7 -7.08 3.25 1.30
CA LEU A 7 -7.32 2.78 -0.06
C LEU A 7 -6.42 1.61 -0.45
N ILE A 8 -5.16 1.59 -0.04
CA ILE A 8 -4.28 0.43 -0.23
C ILE A 8 -4.79 -0.77 0.59
N PHE A 9 -5.25 -0.53 1.81
CA PHE A 9 -5.80 -1.61 2.65
C PHE A 9 -7.07 -2.20 2.03
N ALA A 10 -8.00 -1.35 1.61
CA ALA A 10 -9.20 -1.74 0.89
C ALA A 10 -8.88 -2.55 -0.37
N THR A 11 -7.93 -2.07 -1.18
CA THR A 11 -7.47 -2.76 -2.39
C THR A 11 -6.88 -4.13 -2.06
N THR A 12 -6.07 -4.23 -1.01
CA THR A 12 -5.45 -5.50 -0.58
C THR A 12 -6.49 -6.52 -0.18
N TYR A 13 -7.45 -6.13 0.65
CA TYR A 13 -8.50 -7.05 1.09
C TYR A 13 -9.39 -7.44 -0.08
N SER A 14 -9.71 -6.50 -0.96
CA SER A 14 -10.50 -6.76 -2.18
C SER A 14 -9.76 -7.73 -3.09
N LEU A 15 -8.44 -7.60 -3.24
CA LEU A 15 -7.63 -8.53 -4.01
C LEU A 15 -7.61 -9.93 -3.36
N TYR A 16 -7.43 -10.00 -2.05
CA TYR A 16 -7.31 -11.25 -1.30
C TYR A 16 -8.63 -12.03 -1.25
N THR A 17 -9.76 -11.37 -1.02
CA THR A 17 -11.07 -12.05 -1.03
C THR A 17 -11.37 -12.67 -2.40
N GLN A 18 -10.80 -12.10 -3.46
CA GLN A 18 -11.00 -12.58 -4.83
C GLN A 18 -9.97 -13.63 -5.25
N PHE A 19 -8.91 -13.90 -4.49
CA PHE A 19 -7.95 -14.96 -4.83
C PHE A 19 -8.61 -16.34 -4.94
N SER A 20 -9.58 -16.64 -4.07
CA SER A 20 -10.33 -17.90 -4.17
C SER A 20 -11.10 -18.00 -5.47
N ARG A 21 -11.71 -16.91 -5.92
CA ARG A 21 -12.46 -16.85 -7.17
C ARG A 21 -11.53 -16.89 -8.38
N ILE A 22 -10.47 -16.08 -8.38
CA ILE A 22 -9.52 -15.98 -9.49
C ILE A 22 -8.78 -17.31 -9.69
N TYR A 23 -8.15 -17.84 -8.64
CA TYR A 23 -7.32 -19.04 -8.76
C TYR A 23 -8.12 -20.34 -8.65
N GLY A 24 -9.19 -20.36 -7.87
CA GLY A 24 -10.09 -21.52 -7.78
C GLY A 24 -10.91 -21.68 -9.06
N ASP A 25 -11.80 -20.73 -9.35
CA ASP A 25 -12.72 -20.85 -10.49
C ASP A 25 -12.01 -20.59 -11.83
N GLY A 26 -11.05 -19.66 -11.88
CA GLY A 26 -10.34 -19.31 -13.12
C GLY A 26 -9.18 -20.24 -13.49
N TYR A 27 -8.36 -20.67 -12.51
CA TYR A 27 -7.19 -21.52 -12.76
C TYR A 27 -7.38 -22.99 -12.31
N GLY A 28 -8.52 -23.34 -11.72
CA GLY A 28 -8.83 -24.70 -11.29
C GLY A 28 -8.05 -25.17 -10.05
N PHE A 29 -7.57 -24.24 -9.22
CA PHE A 29 -6.78 -24.59 -8.04
C PHE A 29 -7.66 -25.19 -6.94
N SER A 30 -7.14 -26.22 -6.27
CA SER A 30 -7.72 -26.74 -5.03
C SER A 30 -7.62 -25.72 -3.89
N THR A 31 -8.45 -25.86 -2.85
CA THR A 31 -8.44 -24.98 -1.68
C THR A 31 -7.05 -24.82 -1.05
N ILE A 32 -6.27 -25.91 -1.00
CA ILE A 32 -4.90 -25.88 -0.46
C ILE A 32 -3.98 -25.05 -1.37
N GLN A 33 -4.08 -25.22 -2.69
CA GLN A 33 -3.29 -24.45 -3.66
C GLN A 33 -3.64 -22.95 -3.62
N VAL A 34 -4.91 -22.60 -3.47
CA VAL A 34 -5.33 -21.21 -3.22
C VAL A 34 -4.70 -20.68 -1.92
N GLY A 35 -4.62 -21.50 -0.87
CA GLY A 35 -3.89 -21.15 0.36
C GLY A 35 -2.42 -20.82 0.11
N LEU A 36 -1.75 -21.56 -0.79
CA LEU A 36 -0.34 -21.34 -1.14
C LEU A 36 -0.11 -20.03 -1.92
N VAL A 37 -1.09 -19.56 -2.68
CA VAL A 37 -1.01 -18.28 -3.42
C VAL A 37 -0.72 -17.09 -2.48
N TYR A 38 -1.24 -17.13 -1.25
CA TYR A 38 -0.99 -16.09 -0.23
C TYR A 38 0.47 -16.01 0.21
N LEU A 39 1.28 -17.04 -0.03
CA LEU A 39 2.70 -17.00 0.27
C LEU A 39 3.45 -16.01 -0.62
N ALA A 40 3.01 -15.79 -1.87
CA ALA A 40 3.66 -14.85 -2.78
C ALA A 40 3.70 -13.40 -2.26
N PRO A 41 2.56 -12.77 -1.89
CA PRO A 41 2.59 -11.45 -1.25
C PRO A 41 3.28 -11.50 0.13
N GLY A 42 3.17 -12.62 0.87
CA GLY A 42 3.88 -12.81 2.14
C GLY A 42 5.41 -12.76 2.02
N LEU A 43 5.97 -13.39 0.98
CA LEU A 43 7.39 -13.28 0.64
C LEU A 43 7.75 -11.85 0.22
N GLY A 44 6.84 -11.16 -0.46
CA GLY A 44 6.96 -9.73 -0.76
C GLY A 44 7.13 -8.90 0.53
N PHE A 45 6.32 -9.18 1.55
CA PHE A 45 6.44 -8.52 2.85
C PHE A 45 7.78 -8.77 3.53
N LEU A 46 8.22 -10.03 3.58
CA LEU A 46 9.49 -10.40 4.22
C LEU A 46 10.68 -9.76 3.50
N SER A 47 10.66 -9.75 2.16
CA SER A 47 11.71 -9.10 1.37
C SER A 47 11.74 -7.58 1.61
N ALA A 48 10.58 -6.92 1.68
CA ALA A 48 10.52 -5.49 2.00
C ALA A 48 11.02 -5.19 3.41
N VAL A 49 10.66 -5.99 4.42
CA VAL A 49 11.17 -5.82 5.78
C VAL A 49 12.69 -6.03 5.83
N ARG A 50 13.23 -6.99 5.09
CA ARG A 50 14.67 -7.27 5.10
C ARG A 50 15.49 -6.22 4.34
N PHE A 51 14.99 -5.74 3.20
CA PHE A 51 15.78 -4.94 2.27
C PHE A 51 15.34 -3.47 2.17
N LEU A 52 14.06 -3.16 2.34
CA LEU A 52 13.56 -1.78 2.24
C LEU A 52 13.54 -1.08 3.61
N VAL A 53 13.08 -1.74 4.66
CA VAL A 53 12.90 -1.10 5.98
C VAL A 53 14.21 -0.57 6.58
N PRO A 54 15.35 -1.30 6.57
CA PRO A 54 16.61 -0.77 7.09
C PRO A 54 17.09 0.46 6.29
N ARG A 55 16.81 0.49 4.99
CA ARG A 55 17.17 1.60 4.11
C ARG A 55 16.37 2.88 4.41
N ILE A 56 15.21 2.78 5.05
CA ILE A 56 14.45 3.97 5.52
C ILE A 56 15.29 4.76 6.51
N ASP A 57 15.87 4.06 7.48
CA ASP A 57 16.66 4.69 8.53
C ASP A 57 18.00 5.19 7.99
N ASP A 58 18.62 4.48 7.05
CA ASP A 58 19.84 4.95 6.37
C ASP A 58 19.59 6.24 5.56
N ILE A 59 18.52 6.28 4.77
CA ILE A 59 18.15 7.47 3.97
C ILE A 59 17.78 8.64 4.90
N ARG A 60 17.04 8.38 5.97
CA ARG A 60 16.73 9.39 7.00
C ARG A 60 18.02 9.94 7.61
N ASN A 61 18.92 9.08 8.06
CA ASN A 61 20.16 9.48 8.72
C ASN A 61 21.08 10.27 7.77
N TYR A 62 21.11 9.90 6.49
CA TYR A 62 21.82 10.65 5.45
C TYR A 62 21.24 12.06 5.25
N LEU A 63 19.92 12.17 5.12
CA LEU A 63 19.24 13.45 4.91
C LEU A 63 19.29 14.36 6.15
N THR A 64 19.23 13.78 7.36
CA THR A 64 19.42 14.51 8.63
C THR A 64 20.83 15.09 8.73
N ARG A 65 21.86 14.34 8.29
CA ARG A 65 23.25 14.83 8.24
C ARG A 65 23.42 15.97 7.24
N GLN A 66 22.74 15.93 6.08
CA GLN A 66 22.75 17.05 5.13
C GLN A 66 22.02 18.30 5.66
N ASN A 67 20.95 18.14 6.42
CA ASN A 67 20.18 19.26 6.99
C ASN A 67 20.66 19.71 8.37
N LYS A 68 21.99 19.76 8.57
CA LYS A 68 22.62 20.28 9.80
C LYS A 68 22.15 19.61 11.10
N GLY A 69 21.67 18.37 11.04
CA GLY A 69 21.18 17.63 12.21
C GLY A 69 19.68 17.79 12.51
N GLU A 70 18.94 18.60 11.75
CA GLU A 70 17.48 18.68 11.90
C GLU A 70 16.80 17.46 11.27
N SER A 71 16.31 16.53 12.10
CA SER A 71 15.53 15.37 11.64
C SER A 71 14.10 15.79 11.31
N LYS A 72 13.72 15.65 10.02
CA LYS A 72 12.38 15.94 9.53
C LYS A 72 11.64 14.63 9.19
N PRO A 73 10.36 14.45 9.60
CA PRO A 73 9.55 13.27 9.24
C PRO A 73 9.54 12.98 7.73
N GLU A 74 9.65 14.04 6.93
CA GLU A 74 9.58 14.02 5.48
C GLU A 74 10.75 13.26 4.84
N PHE A 75 11.88 13.08 5.54
CA PHE A 75 13.03 12.32 5.02
C PHE A 75 12.75 10.82 4.88
N ARG A 76 11.63 10.33 5.42
CA ARG A 76 11.19 8.93 5.26
C ARG A 76 10.32 8.73 4.01
N LEU A 77 9.76 9.79 3.45
CA LEU A 77 8.87 9.76 2.28
C LEU A 77 9.50 9.28 0.95
N PRO A 78 10.81 9.40 0.70
CA PRO A 78 11.41 8.87 -0.52
C PRO A 78 11.17 7.36 -0.72
N LEU A 79 11.04 6.57 0.35
CA LEU A 79 10.71 5.15 0.23
C LEU A 79 9.23 4.93 -0.13
N ALA A 80 8.32 5.77 0.37
CA ALA A 80 6.92 5.70 -0.03
C ALA A 80 6.72 5.96 -1.53
N ASN A 81 7.61 6.72 -2.17
CA ASN A 81 7.59 6.91 -3.63
C ASN A 81 7.85 5.60 -4.39
N VAL A 82 8.72 4.72 -3.88
CA VAL A 82 8.97 3.40 -4.49
C VAL A 82 7.70 2.57 -4.44
N GLY A 83 7.02 2.52 -3.28
CA GLY A 83 5.74 1.83 -3.17
C GLY A 83 4.65 2.46 -4.03
N ALA A 84 4.64 3.80 -4.16
CA ALA A 84 3.64 4.53 -4.91
C ALA A 84 3.66 4.22 -6.42
N VAL A 85 4.83 3.90 -6.97
CA VAL A 85 4.96 3.45 -8.36
C VAL A 85 4.78 1.94 -8.48
N LEU A 86 5.32 1.17 -7.52
CA LEU A 86 5.31 -0.29 -7.59
C LEU A 86 3.91 -0.88 -7.47
N ILE A 87 3.06 -0.34 -6.58
CA ILE A 87 1.68 -0.79 -6.37
C ILE A 87 0.84 -0.73 -7.67
N PRO A 88 0.70 0.41 -8.35
CA PRO A 88 -0.14 0.48 -9.55
C PRO A 88 0.43 -0.39 -10.67
N VAL A 89 1.75 -0.43 -10.86
CA VAL A 89 2.38 -1.30 -11.88
C VAL A 89 2.07 -2.78 -11.60
N ALA A 90 2.19 -3.20 -10.34
CA ALA A 90 1.85 -4.56 -9.92
C ALA A 90 0.36 -4.88 -10.11
N LEU A 91 -0.54 -3.96 -9.75
CA LEU A 91 -1.98 -4.14 -9.89
C LEU A 91 -2.41 -4.20 -11.37
N PHE A 92 -1.91 -3.32 -12.22
CA PHE A 92 -2.21 -3.37 -13.67
C PHE A 92 -1.68 -4.66 -14.29
N SER A 93 -0.44 -5.02 -13.97
CA SER A 93 0.15 -6.27 -14.46
C SER A 93 -0.71 -7.46 -14.04
N PHE A 94 -1.08 -7.53 -12.76
CA PHE A 94 -1.92 -8.59 -12.23
C PHE A 94 -3.31 -8.65 -12.90
N ALA A 95 -4.00 -7.51 -12.99
CA ALA A 95 -5.34 -7.42 -13.56
C ALA A 95 -5.41 -7.98 -14.98
N TRP A 96 -4.50 -7.54 -15.85
CA TRP A 96 -4.48 -7.97 -17.24
C TRP A 96 -3.93 -9.39 -17.41
N MET A 97 -2.94 -9.80 -16.61
CA MET A 97 -2.46 -11.18 -16.64
C MET A 97 -3.56 -12.16 -16.25
N VAL A 98 -4.41 -11.81 -15.28
CA VAL A 98 -5.56 -12.64 -14.90
C VAL A 98 -6.62 -12.66 -15.98
N GLU A 99 -6.96 -11.51 -16.58
CA GLU A 99 -7.95 -11.43 -17.66
C GLU A 99 -7.55 -12.31 -18.87
N TYR A 100 -6.28 -12.24 -19.28
CA TYR A 100 -5.74 -13.05 -20.38
C TYR A 100 -5.39 -14.49 -19.98
N HIS A 101 -5.73 -14.93 -18.76
CA HIS A 101 -5.44 -16.28 -18.25
C HIS A 101 -3.96 -16.68 -18.44
N VAL A 102 -3.05 -15.72 -18.20
CA VAL A 102 -1.60 -15.94 -18.27
C VAL A 102 -1.18 -16.93 -17.18
N HIS A 103 -0.10 -17.68 -17.40
CA HIS A 103 0.41 -18.64 -16.44
C HIS A 103 0.49 -18.08 -15.00
N TRP A 104 -0.16 -18.75 -14.05
CA TRP A 104 -0.34 -18.33 -12.65
C TRP A 104 0.96 -17.90 -11.94
N ALA A 105 2.11 -18.47 -12.31
CA ALA A 105 3.40 -18.07 -11.75
C ALA A 105 3.70 -16.58 -11.98
N VAL A 106 3.29 -16.02 -13.12
CA VAL A 106 3.52 -14.61 -13.46
C VAL A 106 2.60 -13.70 -12.63
N THR A 107 1.34 -14.12 -12.42
CA THR A 107 0.41 -13.38 -11.55
C THR A 107 0.89 -13.38 -10.09
N LEU A 108 1.53 -14.46 -9.62
CA LEU A 108 2.16 -14.50 -8.30
C LEU A 108 3.37 -13.55 -8.16
N VAL A 109 4.15 -13.39 -9.23
CA VAL A 109 5.26 -12.42 -9.24
C VAL A 109 4.71 -10.99 -9.11
N ALA A 110 3.59 -10.69 -9.76
CA ALA A 110 2.93 -9.40 -9.60
C ALA A 110 2.45 -9.17 -8.15
N THR A 111 1.85 -10.18 -7.50
CA THR A 111 1.41 -10.07 -6.09
C THR A 111 2.59 -9.95 -5.11
N PHE A 112 3.74 -10.54 -5.42
CA PHE A 112 4.98 -10.35 -4.68
C PHE A 112 5.43 -8.87 -4.70
N PHE A 113 5.47 -8.24 -5.88
CA PHE A 113 5.82 -6.81 -5.99
C PHE A 113 4.79 -5.89 -5.33
N TYR A 114 3.51 -6.24 -5.45
CA TYR A 114 2.45 -5.55 -4.71
C TYR A 114 2.71 -5.58 -3.20
N GLY A 115 3.10 -6.74 -2.66
CA GLY A 115 3.43 -6.91 -1.25
C GLY A 115 4.59 -6.01 -0.81
N ILE A 116 5.64 -5.90 -1.63
CA ILE A 116 6.77 -4.99 -1.35
C ILE A 116 6.29 -3.54 -1.26
N GLY A 117 5.50 -3.08 -2.23
CA GLY A 117 4.99 -1.72 -2.28
C GLY A 117 4.09 -1.39 -1.10
N GLN A 118 3.24 -2.35 -0.69
CA GLN A 118 2.38 -2.21 0.47
C GLN A 118 3.18 -1.96 1.75
N VAL A 119 4.21 -2.77 2.02
CA VAL A 119 5.04 -2.61 3.23
C VAL A 119 5.79 -1.29 3.22
N ALA A 120 6.33 -0.88 2.06
CA ALA A 120 7.04 0.39 1.93
C ALA A 120 6.17 1.58 2.36
N ILE A 121 4.91 1.60 1.91
CA ILE A 121 3.97 2.68 2.24
C ILE A 121 3.47 2.57 3.67
N PHE A 122 3.05 1.39 4.12
CA PHE A 122 2.53 1.21 5.47
C PHE A 122 3.55 1.59 6.53
N ASN A 123 4.80 1.14 6.36
CA ASN A 123 5.87 1.46 7.28
C ASN A 123 6.18 2.96 7.28
N THR A 124 6.26 3.59 6.10
CA THR A 124 6.54 5.03 6.00
C THR A 124 5.43 5.87 6.63
N VAL A 125 4.17 5.55 6.37
CA VAL A 125 3.02 6.29 6.91
C VAL A 125 2.91 6.11 8.43
N GLN A 126 3.16 4.90 8.94
CA GLN A 126 3.12 4.66 10.39
C GLN A 126 4.22 5.43 11.12
N ASN A 127 5.44 5.43 10.58
CA ASN A 127 6.52 6.25 11.10
C ASN A 127 6.21 7.75 11.01
N TYR A 128 5.59 8.19 9.92
CA TYR A 128 5.17 9.58 9.75
C TYR A 128 4.15 10.02 10.83
N TYR A 129 3.21 9.17 11.25
CA TYR A 129 2.30 9.52 12.35
C TYR A 129 3.03 9.71 13.68
N ILE A 130 4.01 8.85 13.96
CA ILE A 130 4.81 8.93 15.19
C ILE A 130 5.58 10.26 15.22
N ASP A 131 6.28 10.58 14.13
CA ASP A 131 7.12 11.78 14.05
C ASP A 131 6.31 13.09 13.91
N SER A 132 5.08 13.01 13.39
CA SER A 132 4.23 14.20 13.18
C SER A 132 3.41 14.57 14.43
N PHE A 133 3.00 13.57 15.22
CA PHE A 133 2.07 13.74 16.34
C PHE A 133 2.64 13.20 17.67
N GLU A 134 3.88 13.51 18.05
CA GLU A 134 4.56 12.91 19.22
C GLU A 134 3.68 12.79 20.49
N LYS A 135 2.91 13.83 20.89
CA LYS A 135 2.02 13.82 22.08
C LYS A 135 0.74 12.97 21.89
N TYR A 136 0.23 12.83 20.66
CA TYR A 136 -1.02 12.13 20.33
C TYR A 136 -0.83 10.99 19.31
N ALA A 137 0.40 10.45 19.20
CA ALA A 137 0.78 9.51 18.16
C ALA A 137 -0.09 8.25 18.21
N ALA A 138 -0.35 7.74 19.42
CA ALA A 138 -1.22 6.58 19.63
C ALA A 138 -2.65 6.83 19.10
N SER A 139 -3.22 8.02 19.35
CA SER A 139 -4.55 8.40 18.88
C SER A 139 -4.58 8.57 17.36
N ALA A 140 -3.56 9.21 16.77
CA ALA A 140 -3.44 9.37 15.33
C ALA A 140 -3.32 8.02 14.59
N ILE A 141 -2.52 7.10 15.13
CA ILE A 141 -2.40 5.73 14.61
C ILE A 141 -3.74 4.99 14.74
N ALA A 142 -4.44 5.12 15.88
CA ALA A 142 -5.74 4.49 16.08
C ALA A 142 -6.79 5.03 15.11
N ALA A 143 -6.87 6.35 14.90
CA ALA A 143 -7.77 6.96 13.93
C ALA A 143 -7.47 6.50 12.49
N GLY A 144 -6.19 6.43 12.12
CA GLY A 144 -5.76 5.87 10.83
C GLY A 144 -6.11 4.38 10.68
N ALA A 145 -5.95 3.60 11.75
CA ALA A 145 -6.31 2.19 11.80
C ALA A 145 -7.81 1.95 11.71
N PHE A 146 -8.62 2.81 12.32
CA PHE A 146 -10.07 2.79 12.22
C PHE A 146 -10.53 3.12 10.80
N PHE A 147 -10.02 4.21 10.22
CA PHE A 147 -10.37 4.62 8.86
C PHE A 147 -10.00 3.54 7.84
N ARG A 148 -8.78 2.98 7.90
CA ARG A 148 -8.40 1.90 6.98
C ARG A 148 -9.24 0.64 7.15
N SER A 149 -9.62 0.29 8.38
CA SER A 149 -10.42 -0.91 8.65
C SER A 149 -11.85 -0.76 8.13
N LEU A 150 -12.45 0.44 8.23
CA LEU A 150 -13.75 0.74 7.64
C LEU A 150 -13.76 0.50 6.13
N PHE A 151 -12.81 1.11 5.40
CA PHE A 151 -12.70 0.92 3.96
C PHE A 151 -12.30 -0.53 3.61
N GLY A 152 -11.43 -1.14 4.41
CA GLY A 152 -11.05 -2.54 4.31
C GLY A 152 -12.20 -3.54 4.50
N GLY A 153 -13.27 -3.15 5.19
CA GLY A 153 -14.48 -3.96 5.33
C GLY A 153 -15.52 -3.71 4.24
N ILE A 154 -15.75 -2.44 3.88
CA ILE A 154 -16.82 -2.04 2.96
C ILE A 154 -16.46 -2.37 1.51
N VAL A 155 -15.22 -2.06 1.08
CA VAL A 155 -14.84 -2.17 -0.34
C VAL A 155 -14.78 -3.62 -0.84
N PRO A 156 -14.30 -4.61 -0.07
CA PRO A 156 -14.35 -5.99 -0.51
C PRO A 156 -15.76 -6.55 -0.66
N LEU A 157 -16.77 -6.00 0.02
CA LEU A 157 -18.16 -6.43 -0.11
C LEU A 157 -18.76 -6.07 -1.48
N ILE A 158 -18.36 -4.92 -2.03
CA ILE A 158 -18.82 -4.47 -3.37
C ILE A 158 -17.98 -5.04 -4.51
N THR A 159 -16.77 -5.54 -4.21
CA THR A 159 -15.81 -6.02 -5.22
C THR A 159 -16.33 -7.19 -6.06
N PRO A 160 -16.97 -8.24 -5.50
CA PRO A 160 -17.55 -9.33 -6.31
C PRO A 160 -18.53 -8.81 -7.37
N SER A 161 -19.45 -7.92 -6.98
CA SER A 161 -20.46 -7.36 -7.88
C SER A 161 -19.85 -6.52 -9.01
N ILE A 162 -18.75 -5.81 -8.72
CA ILE A 162 -17.99 -5.09 -9.75
C ILE A 162 -17.40 -6.09 -10.73
N LEU A 163 -16.72 -7.13 -10.24
CA LEU A 163 -16.08 -8.15 -11.09
C LEU A 163 -17.11 -8.92 -11.93
N ASP A 164 -18.30 -9.18 -11.41
CA ASP A 164 -19.41 -9.82 -12.14
C ASP A 164 -19.91 -8.96 -13.30
N THR A 165 -19.89 -7.64 -13.15
CA THR A 165 -20.49 -6.72 -14.13
C THR A 165 -19.53 -6.36 -15.27
N ILE A 166 -18.26 -6.13 -14.95
CA ILE A 166 -17.27 -5.59 -15.91
C ILE A 166 -16.06 -6.51 -16.15
N GLY A 167 -16.02 -7.68 -15.51
CA GLY A 167 -14.92 -8.63 -15.64
C GLY A 167 -13.75 -8.35 -14.70
N VAL A 168 -12.80 -9.29 -14.66
CA VAL A 168 -11.71 -9.29 -13.67
C VAL A 168 -10.65 -8.26 -14.01
N GLY A 169 -10.29 -8.14 -15.30
CA GLY A 169 -9.32 -7.17 -15.78
C GLY A 169 -9.74 -5.74 -15.52
N TRP A 170 -10.94 -5.34 -15.97
CA TRP A 170 -11.45 -3.99 -15.74
C TRP A 170 -11.79 -3.72 -14.28
N GLY A 171 -12.37 -4.69 -13.57
CA GLY A 171 -12.67 -4.57 -12.14
C GLY A 171 -11.43 -4.29 -11.30
N LEU A 172 -10.34 -5.05 -11.50
CA LEU A 172 -9.08 -4.83 -10.80
C LEU A 172 -8.33 -3.57 -11.29
N SER A 173 -8.50 -3.20 -12.57
CA SER A 173 -7.93 -1.96 -13.10
C SER A 173 -8.50 -0.70 -12.44
N ILE A 174 -9.74 -0.70 -11.95
CA ILE A 174 -10.29 0.42 -11.17
C ILE A 174 -9.42 0.70 -9.94
N PHE A 175 -9.03 -0.34 -9.21
CA PHE A 175 -8.14 -0.22 -8.06
C PHE A 175 -6.73 0.23 -8.47
N ALA A 176 -6.25 -0.22 -9.63
CA ALA A 176 -4.97 0.21 -10.18
C ALA A 176 -4.97 1.70 -10.56
N PHE A 177 -6.02 2.19 -11.23
CA PHE A 177 -6.22 3.60 -11.55
C PHE A 177 -6.31 4.46 -10.29
N LEU A 178 -7.07 4.00 -9.28
CA LEU A 178 -7.16 4.70 -8.00
C LEU A 178 -5.78 4.79 -7.32
N SER A 179 -4.99 3.72 -7.42
CA SER A 179 -3.62 3.71 -6.90
C SER A 179 -2.70 4.70 -7.63
N VAL A 180 -2.85 4.87 -8.96
CA VAL A 180 -2.12 5.89 -9.73
C VAL A 180 -2.51 7.31 -9.31
N VAL A 181 -3.80 7.58 -9.13
CA VAL A 181 -4.28 8.91 -8.70
C VAL A 181 -3.68 9.32 -7.36
N ILE A 182 -3.42 8.35 -6.48
CA ILE A 182 -2.87 8.63 -5.14
C ILE A 182 -1.35 8.42 -5.09
N ALA A 183 -0.72 7.87 -6.13
CA ALA A 183 0.73 7.76 -6.25
C ALA A 183 1.50 9.08 -6.03
N PRO A 184 1.03 10.27 -6.47
CA PRO A 184 1.74 11.53 -6.19
C PRO A 184 1.59 12.01 -4.73
N SER A 185 0.74 11.38 -3.91
CA SER A 185 0.47 11.82 -2.53
C SER A 185 1.73 11.91 -1.66
N PRO A 186 2.65 10.92 -1.62
CA PRO A 186 3.85 11.03 -0.80
C PRO A 186 4.80 12.15 -1.25
N ILE A 187 4.88 12.42 -2.56
CA ILE A 187 5.63 13.56 -3.12
C ILE A 187 4.98 14.87 -2.70
N LEU A 188 3.66 14.96 -2.80
CA LEU A 188 2.91 16.15 -2.38
C LEU A 188 3.14 16.45 -0.90
N PHE A 189 3.08 15.43 -0.03
CA PHE A 189 3.36 15.57 1.39
C PHE A 189 4.84 15.87 1.69
N TYR A 190 5.79 15.46 0.83
CA TYR A 190 7.20 15.82 0.99
C TYR A 190 7.43 17.32 0.79
N TYR A 191 6.82 17.92 -0.23
CA TYR A 191 6.98 19.35 -0.52
C TYR A 191 6.05 20.25 0.32
N TYR A 192 4.79 19.85 0.53
CA TYR A 192 3.79 20.67 1.23
C TYR A 192 3.64 20.33 2.72
N GLY A 193 4.18 19.21 3.19
CA GLY A 193 4.15 18.81 4.61
C GLY A 193 4.63 19.89 5.57
N PRO A 194 5.78 20.55 5.31
CA PRO A 194 6.27 21.64 6.15
C PRO A 194 5.32 22.85 6.22
N SER A 195 4.63 23.17 5.12
CA SER A 195 3.66 24.28 5.07
C SER A 195 2.33 23.93 5.75
N LEU A 196 1.89 22.68 5.65
CA LEU A 196 0.71 22.16 6.35
C LEU A 196 0.94 22.10 7.86
N ARG A 197 2.13 21.67 8.30
CA ARG A 197 2.50 21.60 9.72
C ARG A 197 2.63 22.99 10.35
N LYS A 198 3.01 24.01 9.58
CA LYS A 198 3.00 25.41 10.01
C LYS A 198 1.59 26.02 10.06
N ARG A 199 0.66 25.60 9.19
CA ARG A 199 -0.72 26.10 9.16
C ARG A 199 -1.64 25.46 10.19
N PHE A 200 -1.40 24.19 10.53
CA PHE A 200 -2.16 23.43 11.52
C PHE A 200 -1.29 23.06 12.71
N ALA A 201 -0.42 23.98 13.13
CA ALA A 201 0.31 23.82 14.39
C ALA A 201 -0.73 23.72 15.51
N ILE A 202 -0.86 22.51 16.08
CA ILE A 202 -1.64 22.31 17.29
C ILE A 202 -0.77 22.90 18.40
N ASP A 203 -1.19 24.03 18.98
CA ASP A 203 -0.56 24.56 20.18
C ASP A 203 -0.65 23.50 21.27
N LEU A 204 0.51 22.97 21.63
CA LEU A 204 0.66 21.98 22.68
C LEU A 204 0.79 22.72 24.01
N GLU A 205 -0.30 23.31 24.49
CA GLU A 205 -0.44 23.58 25.93
C GLU A 205 -0.63 22.25 26.71
#